data_AF-A0A505IHL4-F1
#
_entry.id   AF-A0A505IHL4-F1
#
_cell.length_a   1.000
_cell.length_b   1.000
_cell.length_c   1.000
_cell.angle_alpha   90.00
_cell.angle_beta   90.00
_cell.angle_gamma   90.00
#
_symmetry.space_group_name_H-M   'P 1'
#
loop_
_entity.id
_entity.type
_entity.pdbx_description
1 polymer ?
#
loop_
_entity_poly.entity_id
_entity_poly.type
_entity_poly.pdbx_seq_one_letter_code
_entity_poly.pdbx_strand_id
1 'polypeptide(L)'
;MTDTEPIFTAVSSNAHHLYTLLQCIGFAPRATVQITPDGIRFSAEEMRIFGTNDSSTNPNAGRASSVQPTHPSGPGAFSAPSLLLDRSCTIRYTSEGSPLSITLSETGVKTTCELTTYETEGSEVDIPLQRDAIIMKIIMRSAWLHNAVAELAATSPSVLKISASATHEPFFALSGTGGSFSESSVEFSVENGGANGQGGDARGSIDEGSRAKKAKLAPTVTETFLVSPPSSMGSRLKQNYKFALIQKAARAMAVANKVSIRGDRQGVLSLQFMIEFDANGAGGVRPLKGGPPPVVTFVDFRFVPLLNDEDGDDLE
;
A
#
# COMPACT_ATOMS: atom_id res chain seq x y z
N MET A 1 -18.03 12.31 -41.18
CA MET A 1 -17.28 11.84 -39.99
C MET A 1 -17.66 10.39 -39.81
N THR A 2 -16.76 9.46 -40.11
CA THR A 2 -16.99 8.03 -39.89
C THR A 2 -16.99 7.80 -38.39
N ASP A 3 -18.15 7.43 -37.84
CA ASP A 3 -18.31 7.08 -36.43
C ASP A 3 -17.51 5.79 -36.21
N THR A 4 -16.26 5.95 -35.77
CA THR A 4 -15.32 4.84 -35.62
C THR A 4 -15.58 4.25 -34.25
N GLU A 5 -15.90 2.96 -34.20
CA GLU A 5 -16.17 2.28 -32.94
C GLU A 5 -14.94 2.41 -32.03
N PRO A 6 -15.11 2.89 -30.78
CA PRO A 6 -13.97 3.13 -29.92
C PRO A 6 -13.31 1.81 -29.52
N ILE A 7 -11.96 1.79 -29.50
CA ILE A 7 -11.17 0.65 -28.97
C ILE A 7 -11.64 0.27 -27.56
N PHE A 8 -12.03 1.25 -26.75
CA PHE A 8 -12.50 1.03 -25.40
C PHE A 8 -13.62 2.00 -25.00
N THR A 9 -14.65 1.46 -24.34
CA THR A 9 -15.63 2.24 -23.60
C THR A 9 -16.02 1.48 -22.33
N ALA A 10 -15.98 2.15 -21.19
CA ALA A 10 -16.47 1.62 -19.92
C ALA A 10 -17.27 2.67 -19.16
N VAL A 11 -18.20 2.19 -18.34
CA VAL A 11 -19.01 3.02 -17.45
C VAL A 11 -18.76 2.57 -16.02
N SER A 12 -18.28 3.48 -15.18
CA SER A 12 -18.33 3.31 -13.72
C SER A 12 -19.62 3.90 -13.21
N SER A 13 -20.31 3.20 -12.32
CA SER A 13 -21.49 3.74 -11.61
C SER A 13 -21.13 4.82 -10.59
N ASN A 14 -19.85 4.89 -10.20
CA ASN A 14 -19.36 5.85 -9.22
C ASN A 14 -17.94 6.34 -9.59
N ALA A 15 -17.81 7.61 -9.96
CA ALA A 15 -16.55 8.24 -10.31
C ALA A 15 -15.64 8.40 -9.08
N HIS A 16 -16.19 8.45 -7.87
CA HIS A 16 -15.45 8.52 -6.61
C HIS A 16 -14.55 7.30 -6.41
N HIS A 17 -14.99 6.11 -6.84
CA HIS A 17 -14.18 4.89 -6.73
C HIS A 17 -12.92 5.03 -7.58
N LEU A 18 -13.08 5.41 -8.85
CA LEU A 18 -11.95 5.65 -9.76
C LEU A 18 -11.04 6.76 -9.22
N TYR A 19 -11.62 7.86 -8.76
CA TYR A 19 -10.87 8.97 -8.20
C TYR A 19 -10.03 8.57 -6.98
N THR A 20 -10.61 7.80 -6.06
CA THR A 20 -9.92 7.30 -4.86
C THR A 20 -8.74 6.39 -5.23
N LEU A 21 -8.93 5.51 -6.22
CA LEU A 21 -7.87 4.63 -6.72
C LEU A 21 -6.74 5.42 -7.41
N LEU A 22 -7.08 6.40 -8.25
CA LEU A 22 -6.08 7.25 -8.90
C LEU A 22 -5.30 8.11 -7.90
N GLN A 23 -5.96 8.57 -6.83
CA GLN A 23 -5.28 9.27 -5.73
C GLN A 23 -4.23 8.39 -5.05
N CYS A 24 -4.47 7.08 -4.93
CA CYS A 24 -3.48 6.17 -4.34
C CYS A 24 -2.15 6.14 -5.09
N ILE A 25 -2.17 6.33 -6.41
CA ILE A 25 -0.98 6.34 -7.28
C ILE A 25 -0.56 7.75 -7.75
N GLY A 26 -1.21 8.80 -7.25
CA GLY A 26 -0.94 10.20 -7.63
C GLY A 26 0.38 10.76 -7.06
N PHE A 27 1.41 9.93 -6.90
CA PHE A 27 2.78 10.35 -6.64
C PHE A 27 3.60 10.52 -7.92
N ALA A 28 3.14 9.93 -9.04
CA ALA A 28 3.74 10.08 -10.36
C ALA A 28 2.90 11.02 -11.24
N PRO A 29 3.52 11.85 -12.10
CA PRO A 29 2.80 12.74 -13.01
C PRO A 29 2.22 12.02 -14.24
N ARG A 30 2.66 10.78 -14.51
CA ARG A 30 2.22 9.93 -15.61
C ARG A 30 1.91 8.54 -15.06
N ALA A 31 0.94 7.87 -15.68
CA ALA A 31 0.62 6.48 -15.43
C ALA A 31 0.39 5.78 -16.76
N THR A 32 0.83 4.53 -16.86
CA THR A 32 0.43 3.68 -17.97
C THR A 32 -0.95 3.12 -17.72
N VAL A 33 -1.76 3.06 -18.77
CA VAL A 33 -3.11 2.48 -18.73
C VAL A 33 -3.12 1.25 -19.62
N GLN A 34 -3.27 0.08 -19.02
CA GLN A 34 -3.47 -1.17 -19.74
C GLN A 34 -4.96 -1.53 -19.73
N ILE A 35 -5.49 -1.83 -20.91
CA ILE A 35 -6.88 -2.22 -21.10
C ILE A 35 -6.90 -3.70 -21.48
N THR A 36 -7.63 -4.50 -20.72
CA THR A 36 -7.76 -5.94 -20.91
C THR A 36 -9.24 -6.34 -20.88
N PRO A 37 -9.61 -7.54 -21.38
CA PRO A 37 -10.98 -8.05 -21.22
C PRO A 37 -11.46 -8.12 -19.77
N ASP A 38 -10.52 -8.29 -18.83
CA ASP A 38 -10.80 -8.37 -17.38
C ASP A 38 -10.93 -6.99 -16.71
N GLY A 39 -10.60 -5.90 -17.41
CA GLY A 39 -10.73 -4.53 -16.93
C GLY A 39 -9.55 -3.62 -17.27
N ILE A 40 -9.51 -2.47 -16.57
CA ILE A 40 -8.48 -1.43 -16.73
C ILE A 40 -7.48 -1.53 -15.58
N ARG A 41 -6.19 -1.44 -15.89
CA ARG A 41 -5.10 -1.31 -14.92
C ARG A 41 -4.37 0.01 -15.13
N PHE A 42 -4.14 0.72 -14.03
CA PHE A 42 -3.28 1.90 -14.00
C PHE A 42 -1.99 1.54 -13.26
N SER A 43 -0.84 1.83 -13.86
CA SER A 43 0.47 1.57 -13.30
C SER A 43 1.27 2.87 -13.23
N ALA A 44 1.91 3.14 -12.10
CA ALA A 44 2.76 4.30 -11.89
C ALA A 44 4.11 3.82 -11.34
N GLU A 45 5.20 4.29 -11.96
CA GLU A 45 6.56 3.89 -11.60
C GLU A 45 7.36 5.10 -11.14
N GLU A 46 8.20 4.91 -10.12
CA GLU A 46 9.22 5.87 -9.71
C GLU A 46 10.59 5.20 -9.83
N MET A 47 11.19 5.30 -11.02
CA MET A 47 12.54 4.80 -11.26
C MET A 47 13.56 5.88 -10.92
N ARG A 48 14.22 5.78 -9.76
CA ARG A 48 15.49 6.49 -9.55
C ARG A 48 16.61 5.56 -9.96
N ILE A 49 17.02 5.70 -11.22
CA ILE A 49 18.26 5.10 -11.73
C ILE A 49 19.39 5.54 -10.78
N PHE A 50 20.20 4.57 -10.35
CA PHE A 50 21.38 4.78 -9.53
C PHE A 50 22.26 5.90 -10.12
N GLY A 51 22.69 6.85 -9.28
CA GLY A 51 23.78 7.76 -9.62
C GLY A 51 23.39 9.13 -10.19
N THR A 52 22.66 9.94 -9.44
CA THR A 52 22.92 11.38 -9.44
C THR A 52 23.04 11.83 -7.99
N ASN A 53 24.24 12.24 -7.59
CA ASN A 53 24.50 12.91 -6.32
C ASN A 53 23.44 14.00 -6.12
N ASP A 54 22.56 13.83 -5.15
CA ASP A 54 21.73 14.93 -4.66
C ASP A 54 22.59 15.81 -3.75
N SER A 55 23.59 16.46 -4.36
CA SER A 55 24.29 17.59 -3.75
C SER A 55 23.44 18.84 -3.94
N SER A 56 22.29 18.84 -3.28
CA SER A 56 21.52 20.06 -2.99
C SER A 56 21.23 20.14 -1.48
N THR A 57 22.30 20.09 -0.69
CA THR A 57 22.26 20.54 0.70
C THR A 57 21.92 22.03 0.74
N ASN A 58 20.64 22.35 0.91
CA ASN A 58 20.22 23.66 1.39
C ASN A 58 20.02 23.54 2.91
N PRO A 59 20.95 24.05 3.76
CA PRO A 59 20.98 23.73 5.19
C PRO A 59 19.96 24.54 6.01
N ASN A 60 18.85 24.97 5.42
CA ASN A 60 17.90 25.89 6.05
C ASN A 60 16.45 25.41 6.04
N ALA A 61 16.21 24.09 6.09
CA ALA A 61 14.89 23.52 6.36
C ALA A 61 14.72 23.16 7.85
N GLY A 62 15.18 24.05 8.74
CA GLY A 62 14.86 24.01 10.16
C GLY A 62 13.67 24.92 10.43
N ARG A 63 12.55 24.32 10.87
CA ARG A 63 11.23 24.90 11.24
C ARG A 63 10.19 24.86 10.12
N ALA A 64 9.37 23.81 10.13
CA ALA A 64 8.00 23.88 9.64
C ALA A 64 7.05 23.77 10.84
N SER A 65 6.89 24.90 11.54
CA SER A 65 5.63 25.20 12.23
C SER A 65 4.52 25.27 11.17
N SER A 66 3.32 24.86 11.57
CA SER A 66 2.04 25.13 10.90
C SER A 66 2.02 26.45 10.12
N VAL A 67 2.26 26.40 8.81
CA VAL A 67 1.91 27.49 7.88
C VAL A 67 1.46 26.86 6.56
N GLN A 68 0.16 27.00 6.32
CA GLN A 68 -0.55 26.71 5.09
C GLN A 68 0.08 27.49 3.91
N PRO A 69 0.38 26.89 2.75
CA PRO A 69 0.94 27.63 1.63
C PRO A 69 -0.14 28.53 1.01
N THR A 70 0.01 29.83 1.18
CA THR A 70 -0.69 30.84 0.39
C THR A 70 0.01 30.95 -0.97
N HIS A 71 -0.43 30.12 -1.93
CA HIS A 71 -0.52 30.34 -3.39
C HIS A 71 -0.38 29.00 -4.13
N PRO A 72 -1.32 28.66 -5.04
CA PRO A 72 -1.50 27.31 -5.51
C PRO A 72 -0.52 26.95 -6.62
N SER A 73 0.27 25.89 -6.41
CA SER A 73 0.65 25.01 -7.52
C SER A 73 -0.66 24.59 -8.21
N GLY A 74 -0.76 24.80 -9.52
CA GLY A 74 -2.02 24.64 -10.26
C GLY A 74 -2.72 23.31 -9.96
N PRO A 75 -4.07 23.27 -10.03
CA PRO A 75 -4.82 22.06 -9.74
C PRO A 75 -4.35 20.95 -10.69
N GLY A 76 -3.74 19.90 -10.13
CA GLY A 76 -3.54 18.67 -10.88
C GLY A 76 -4.90 18.16 -11.38
N ALA A 77 -4.93 17.37 -12.45
CA ALA A 77 -6.15 16.84 -13.07
C ALA A 77 -7.11 16.10 -12.10
N PHE A 78 -6.69 15.87 -10.86
CA PHE A 78 -7.39 15.16 -9.80
C PHE A 78 -7.61 15.99 -8.52
N SER A 79 -7.67 17.32 -8.57
CA SER A 79 -7.99 18.13 -7.37
C SER A 79 -9.41 18.73 -7.38
N ALA A 80 -10.31 18.20 -8.22
CA ALA A 80 -11.68 18.69 -8.30
C ALA A 80 -12.48 18.39 -7.02
N PRO A 81 -13.40 19.29 -6.61
CA PRO A 81 -14.21 19.10 -5.41
C PRO A 81 -15.08 17.83 -5.52
N SER A 82 -15.02 17.02 -4.46
CA SER A 82 -15.61 15.68 -4.33
C SER A 82 -17.12 15.59 -4.53
N LEU A 83 -17.84 16.71 -4.50
CA LEU A 83 -19.30 16.74 -4.65
C LEU A 83 -19.79 16.29 -6.04
N LEU A 84 -18.93 16.30 -7.06
CA LEU A 84 -19.26 15.84 -8.42
C LEU A 84 -19.01 14.35 -8.65
N LEU A 85 -18.37 13.66 -7.71
CA LEU A 85 -17.78 12.33 -7.94
C LEU A 85 -18.70 11.17 -7.54
N ASP A 86 -19.79 11.40 -6.81
CA ASP A 86 -20.73 10.36 -6.37
C ASP A 86 -21.68 9.86 -7.49
N ARG A 87 -21.26 10.00 -8.75
CA ARG A 87 -22.09 9.77 -9.95
C ARG A 87 -21.35 8.91 -10.97
N SER A 88 -22.08 8.42 -11.96
CA SER A 88 -21.49 7.62 -13.03
C SER A 88 -20.50 8.41 -13.87
N CYS A 89 -19.40 7.78 -14.27
CA CYS A 89 -18.51 8.32 -15.29
C CYS A 89 -18.34 7.32 -16.44
N THR A 90 -18.16 7.84 -17.65
CA THR A 90 -17.82 7.07 -18.84
C THR A 90 -16.37 7.34 -19.22
N ILE A 91 -15.59 6.28 -19.39
CA ILE A 91 -14.21 6.34 -19.87
C ILE A 91 -14.23 5.82 -21.31
N ARG A 92 -13.61 6.56 -22.23
CA ARG A 92 -13.56 6.20 -23.66
C ARG A 92 -12.17 6.45 -24.24
N TYR A 93 -11.72 5.51 -25.07
CA TYR A 93 -10.53 5.64 -25.89
C TYR A 93 -10.86 5.19 -27.32
N THR A 94 -10.82 6.13 -28.26
CA THR A 94 -11.36 5.93 -29.60
C THR A 94 -10.44 5.12 -30.50
N SER A 95 -9.19 5.56 -30.62
CA SER A 95 -8.16 4.93 -31.44
C SER A 95 -6.79 5.21 -30.87
N GLU A 96 -5.77 4.50 -31.36
CA GLU A 96 -4.38 4.87 -31.09
C GLU A 96 -4.12 6.35 -31.41
N GLY A 97 -3.44 7.05 -30.50
CA GLY A 97 -3.16 8.49 -30.60
C GLY A 97 -4.32 9.44 -30.25
N SER A 98 -5.53 8.92 -30.01
CA SER A 98 -6.66 9.74 -29.53
C SER A 98 -6.53 10.06 -28.04
N PRO A 99 -7.05 11.19 -27.55
CA PRO A 99 -7.10 11.43 -26.11
C PRO A 99 -7.96 10.38 -25.37
N LEU A 100 -7.65 10.15 -24.10
CA LEU A 100 -8.51 9.42 -23.18
C LEU A 100 -9.61 10.37 -22.67
N SER A 101 -10.85 10.09 -23.05
CA SER A 101 -12.00 10.90 -22.68
C SER A 101 -12.65 10.35 -21.41
N ILE A 102 -12.83 11.22 -20.40
CA ILE A 102 -13.60 10.91 -19.18
C ILE A 102 -14.78 11.86 -19.13
N THR A 103 -15.97 11.30 -19.17
CA THR A 103 -17.23 12.04 -19.12
C THR A 103 -17.93 11.79 -17.79
N LEU A 104 -18.19 12.86 -17.03
CA LEU A 104 -19.06 12.86 -15.86
C LEU A 104 -20.44 13.42 -16.24
N SER A 105 -21.51 12.84 -15.71
CA SER A 105 -22.88 13.28 -15.97
C SER A 105 -23.62 13.53 -14.66
N GLU A 106 -24.19 14.72 -14.50
CA GLU A 106 -24.96 15.12 -13.31
C GLU A 106 -26.10 16.06 -13.68
N THR A 107 -27.34 15.79 -13.21
CA THR A 107 -28.48 16.75 -13.22
C THR A 107 -28.67 17.61 -14.49
N GLY A 108 -28.40 17.03 -15.68
CA GLY A 108 -28.51 17.73 -16.98
C GLY A 108 -27.23 18.46 -17.42
N VAL A 109 -26.20 18.49 -16.59
CA VAL A 109 -24.84 18.94 -16.89
C VAL A 109 -23.96 17.72 -17.24
N LYS A 110 -23.19 17.86 -18.31
CA LYS A 110 -22.20 16.87 -18.74
C LYS A 110 -20.83 17.54 -18.78
N THR A 111 -19.87 16.98 -18.05
CA THR A 111 -18.48 17.45 -18.04
C THR A 111 -17.62 16.42 -18.73
N THR A 112 -16.91 16.82 -19.80
CA THR A 112 -15.99 15.95 -20.51
C THR A 112 -14.57 16.46 -20.32
N CYS A 113 -13.70 15.58 -19.83
CA CYS A 113 -12.27 15.79 -19.70
C CYS A 113 -11.55 14.98 -20.78
N GLU A 114 -10.64 15.59 -21.53
CA GLU A 114 -9.82 14.94 -22.54
C GLU A 114 -8.36 14.92 -22.06
N LEU A 115 -7.81 13.73 -21.82
CA LEU A 115 -6.43 13.55 -21.37
C LEU A 115 -5.56 13.15 -22.54
N THR A 116 -4.50 13.92 -22.79
CA THR A 116 -3.49 13.60 -23.81
C THR A 116 -2.83 12.26 -23.51
N THR A 117 -2.86 11.35 -24.48
CA THR A 117 -2.15 10.07 -24.43
C THR A 117 -0.78 10.17 -25.06
N TYR A 118 0.15 9.33 -24.61
CA TYR A 118 1.50 9.23 -25.14
C TYR A 118 1.78 7.78 -25.52
N GLU A 119 2.73 7.57 -26.42
CA GLU A 119 3.25 6.23 -26.70
C GLU A 119 3.95 5.67 -25.45
N THR A 120 3.80 4.38 -25.21
CA THR A 120 4.44 3.69 -24.08
C THR A 120 5.91 3.45 -24.41
N GLU A 121 6.83 4.06 -23.66
CA GLU A 121 8.27 3.77 -23.75
C GLU A 121 8.51 2.28 -23.43
N GLY A 122 9.26 1.57 -24.26
CA GLY A 122 9.38 0.11 -24.23
C GLY A 122 9.98 -0.46 -22.93
N SER A 123 9.43 -1.60 -22.52
CA SER A 123 9.73 -2.42 -21.32
C SER A 123 9.29 -1.82 -19.98
N GLU A 124 7.98 -1.87 -19.71
CA GLU A 124 7.46 -1.89 -18.34
C GLU A 124 8.02 -3.12 -17.61
N VAL A 125 9.14 -2.97 -16.92
CA VAL A 125 9.66 -4.03 -16.06
C VAL A 125 8.94 -3.90 -14.73
N ASP A 126 7.71 -4.44 -14.67
CA ASP A 126 7.03 -4.68 -13.39
C ASP A 126 8.00 -5.46 -12.49
N ILE A 127 8.22 -4.97 -11.26
CA ILE A 127 9.15 -5.59 -10.32
C ILE A 127 8.67 -7.03 -10.08
N PRO A 128 9.42 -8.07 -10.49
CA PRO A 128 8.91 -9.43 -10.51
C PRO A 128 8.87 -9.99 -9.08
N LEU A 129 7.65 -10.25 -8.59
CA LEU A 129 7.46 -10.95 -7.31
C LEU A 129 7.46 -12.47 -7.55
N GLN A 130 8.41 -13.18 -6.97
CA GLN A 130 8.51 -14.64 -7.08
C GLN A 130 7.44 -15.33 -6.23
N ARG A 131 6.29 -15.66 -6.85
CA ARG A 131 5.11 -16.19 -6.15
C ARG A 131 5.32 -17.57 -5.52
N ASP A 132 6.18 -18.37 -6.12
CA ASP A 132 6.61 -19.69 -5.64
C ASP A 132 7.66 -19.60 -4.52
N ALA A 133 8.32 -18.44 -4.38
CA ALA A 133 9.36 -18.19 -3.38
C ALA A 133 8.94 -17.14 -2.32
N ILE A 134 7.64 -17.06 -1.99
CA ILE A 134 7.15 -16.20 -0.91
C ILE A 134 7.56 -16.78 0.44
N ILE A 135 8.35 -16.01 1.20
CA ILE A 135 8.89 -16.42 2.52
C ILE A 135 8.26 -15.64 3.67
N MET A 136 7.54 -14.56 3.37
CA MET A 136 6.75 -13.79 4.32
C MET A 136 5.39 -13.46 3.71
N LYS A 137 4.31 -13.76 4.44
CA LYS A 137 2.96 -13.31 4.16
C LYS A 137 2.27 -12.90 5.45
N ILE A 138 1.98 -11.61 5.58
CA ILE A 138 1.28 -11.01 6.70
C ILE A 138 0.01 -10.35 6.17
N ILE A 139 -1.14 -10.58 6.81
CA ILE A 139 -2.38 -9.86 6.52
C ILE A 139 -2.83 -9.19 7.80
N MET A 140 -3.14 -7.90 7.73
CA MET A 140 -3.63 -7.12 8.87
C MET A 140 -4.53 -5.98 8.40
N ARG A 141 -5.21 -5.30 9.33
CA ARG A 141 -5.91 -4.05 9.01
C ARG A 141 -4.91 -3.00 8.54
N SER A 142 -5.22 -2.33 7.43
CA SER A 142 -4.29 -1.37 6.83
C SER A 142 -3.94 -0.20 7.75
N ALA A 143 -4.90 0.23 8.59
CA ALA A 143 -4.71 1.29 9.57
C ALA A 143 -3.54 1.04 10.54
N TRP A 144 -3.26 -0.21 10.91
CA TRP A 144 -2.11 -0.52 11.78
C TRP A 144 -0.78 -0.27 11.09
N LEU A 145 -0.66 -0.66 9.82
CA LEU A 145 0.53 -0.37 9.00
C LEU A 145 0.67 1.15 8.78
N HIS A 146 -0.44 1.82 8.46
CA HIS A 146 -0.45 3.27 8.26
C HIS A 146 0.06 4.02 9.49
N ASN A 147 -0.45 3.69 10.67
CA ASN A 147 -0.07 4.34 11.92
C ASN A 147 1.41 4.11 12.23
N ALA A 148 1.91 2.89 12.09
CA ALA A 148 3.32 2.58 12.32
C ALA A 148 4.24 3.35 11.35
N VAL A 149 3.90 3.41 10.06
CA VAL A 149 4.68 4.16 9.07
C VAL A 149 4.61 5.66 9.32
N ALA A 150 3.45 6.19 9.71
CA ALA A 150 3.28 7.61 10.04
C ALA A 150 4.05 8.01 11.32
N GLU A 151 4.09 7.12 12.32
CA GLU A 151 4.88 7.30 13.53
C GLU A 151 6.38 7.34 13.21
N LEU A 152 6.87 6.36 12.44
CA LEU A 152 8.27 6.34 12.00
C LEU A 152 8.62 7.55 11.14
N ALA A 153 7.69 8.07 10.34
CA ALA A 153 7.93 9.25 9.51
C ALA A 153 8.25 10.50 10.33
N ALA A 154 7.83 10.57 11.60
CA ALA A 154 8.13 11.70 12.48
C ALA A 154 9.65 11.87 12.73
N THR A 155 10.45 10.81 12.55
CA THR A 155 11.92 10.88 12.68
C THR A 155 12.65 11.04 11.36
N SER A 156 11.91 11.22 10.25
CA SER A 156 12.44 11.37 8.88
C SER A 156 13.51 10.33 8.49
N PRO A 157 13.26 9.02 8.67
CA PRO A 157 14.23 7.98 8.34
C PRO A 157 14.43 7.89 6.82
N SER A 158 15.64 7.51 6.41
CA SER A 158 15.97 7.22 5.00
C SER A 158 15.67 5.77 4.64
N VAL A 159 15.75 4.86 5.62
CA VAL A 159 15.56 3.41 5.47
C VAL A 159 14.43 2.92 6.36
N LEU A 160 13.54 2.10 5.79
CA LEU A 160 12.62 1.24 6.52
C LEU A 160 13.18 -0.18 6.57
N LYS A 161 13.36 -0.72 7.77
CA LYS A 161 13.67 -2.12 8.03
C LYS A 161 12.40 -2.87 8.44
N ILE A 162 12.11 -3.94 7.74
CA ILE A 162 11.05 -4.90 8.09
C ILE A 162 11.71 -6.12 8.72
N SER A 163 11.29 -6.46 9.94
CA SER A 163 11.78 -7.60 10.72
C SER A 163 10.64 -8.55 11.05
N ALA A 164 10.78 -9.83 10.73
CA ALA A 164 9.76 -10.82 11.04
C ALA A 164 10.35 -12.17 11.45
N SER A 165 9.77 -12.82 12.46
CA SER A 165 10.11 -14.19 12.86
C SER A 165 8.85 -14.93 13.28
N ALA A 166 8.76 -16.21 12.94
CA ALA A 166 7.71 -17.10 13.43
C ALA A 166 8.05 -17.77 14.77
N THR A 167 9.27 -17.57 15.28
CA THR A 167 9.81 -18.35 16.40
C THR A 167 10.31 -17.49 17.56
N HIS A 168 10.65 -16.22 17.34
CA HIS A 168 11.24 -15.34 18.35
C HIS A 168 10.60 -13.96 18.35
N GLU A 169 10.45 -13.36 19.53
CA GLU A 169 10.09 -11.95 19.67
C GLU A 169 11.24 -11.01 19.26
N PRO A 170 10.94 -9.78 18.79
CA PRO A 170 9.61 -9.34 18.37
C PRO A 170 9.16 -10.09 17.10
N PHE A 171 7.92 -10.59 17.05
CA PHE A 171 7.46 -11.41 15.92
C PHE A 171 7.36 -10.61 14.62
N PHE A 172 6.89 -9.36 14.71
CA PHE A 172 6.86 -8.44 13.59
C PHE A 172 7.20 -7.04 14.08
N ALA A 173 8.16 -6.39 13.43
CA ALA A 173 8.61 -5.06 13.76
C ALA A 173 8.98 -4.26 12.51
N LEU A 174 8.73 -2.95 12.57
CA LEU A 174 9.13 -1.97 11.57
C LEU A 174 10.07 -0.99 12.25
N SER A 175 11.25 -0.77 11.66
CA SER A 175 12.24 0.15 12.22
C SER A 175 12.69 1.17 11.18
N GLY A 176 12.78 2.44 11.55
CA GLY A 176 13.30 3.52 10.73
C GLY A 176 14.71 3.90 11.16
N THR A 177 15.64 3.98 10.22
CA THR A 177 17.03 4.42 10.45
C THR A 177 17.46 5.52 9.47
N GLY A 178 18.57 6.21 9.78
CA GLY A 178 19.15 7.26 8.95
C GLY A 178 18.40 8.60 9.00
N GLY A 179 17.58 8.80 10.04
CA GLY A 179 16.91 10.07 10.36
C GLY A 179 17.66 10.89 11.40
N SER A 180 16.96 11.82 12.04
CA SER A 180 17.51 12.69 13.10
C SER A 180 17.85 11.96 14.41
N PHE A 181 17.30 10.76 14.59
CA PHE A 181 17.58 9.85 15.70
C PHE A 181 18.28 8.59 15.18
N SER A 182 19.00 7.87 16.04
CA SER A 182 19.78 6.70 15.65
C SER A 182 18.91 5.60 15.03
N GLU A 183 17.79 5.26 15.67
CA GLU A 183 16.80 4.29 15.19
C GLU A 183 15.46 4.55 15.92
N SER A 184 14.34 4.27 15.27
CA SER A 184 13.02 4.23 15.90
C SER A 184 12.30 2.96 15.45
N SER A 185 11.56 2.30 16.33
CA SER A 185 10.97 1.00 16.05
C SER A 185 9.53 0.91 16.57
N VAL A 186 8.66 0.29 15.77
CA VAL A 186 7.30 -0.06 16.12
C VAL A 186 7.18 -1.59 16.10
N GLU A 187 6.81 -2.17 17.23
CA GLU A 187 6.69 -3.62 17.41
C GLU A 187 5.23 -4.03 17.55
N PHE A 188 4.84 -5.10 16.86
CA PHE A 188 3.49 -5.65 16.94
C PHE A 188 3.49 -6.86 17.87
N SER A 189 2.93 -6.67 19.06
CA SER A 189 2.94 -7.66 20.15
C SER A 189 1.95 -8.80 19.96
N VAL A 190 2.21 -9.91 20.65
CA VAL A 190 1.26 -11.02 20.85
C VAL A 190 0.57 -10.80 22.19
N GLU A 191 -0.75 -10.94 22.24
CA GLU A 191 -1.49 -10.98 23.50
C GLU A 191 -1.36 -12.40 24.01
N ASN A 192 -0.55 -12.59 25.05
CA ASN A 192 -0.59 -13.81 25.80
C ASN A 192 -1.97 -13.88 26.46
N GLY A 193 -2.81 -14.82 26.03
CA GLY A 193 -4.08 -15.15 26.68
C GLY A 193 -3.90 -15.78 28.06
N GLY A 194 -3.20 -15.08 28.98
CA GLY A 194 -2.87 -15.59 30.30
C GLY A 194 -2.25 -14.53 31.21
N ALA A 195 -3.08 -13.68 31.81
CA ALA A 195 -2.82 -13.08 33.11
C ALA A 195 -4.15 -12.78 33.83
N ASN A 196 -4.54 -13.76 34.67
CA ASN A 196 -5.49 -13.72 35.76
C ASN A 196 -5.86 -12.31 36.29
N GLY A 197 -7.16 -11.99 36.22
CA GLY A 197 -7.80 -11.26 37.29
C GLY A 197 -7.72 -12.07 38.58
N GLN A 198 -7.34 -11.40 39.67
CA GLN A 198 -7.29 -11.96 41.02
C GLN A 198 -8.68 -12.43 41.48
N GLY A 199 -8.72 -13.63 42.08
CA GLY A 199 -9.77 -14.02 43.04
C GLY A 199 -10.31 -15.43 42.86
N GLY A 200 -9.83 -16.38 43.67
CA GLY A 200 -10.56 -17.61 43.96
C GLY A 200 -9.70 -18.85 44.12
N ASP A 201 -9.35 -19.18 45.36
CA ASP A 201 -8.88 -20.49 45.79
C ASP A 201 -9.84 -21.62 45.37
N ALA A 202 -9.33 -22.69 44.75
CA ALA A 202 -9.74 -24.07 45.02
C ALA A 202 -8.84 -25.10 44.31
N ARG A 203 -8.42 -26.08 45.10
CA ARG A 203 -7.67 -27.30 44.76
C ARG A 203 -8.40 -28.17 43.72
N GLY A 204 -7.63 -28.84 42.84
CA GLY A 204 -8.00 -30.19 42.38
C GLY A 204 -7.60 -30.60 40.97
N SER A 205 -6.88 -31.72 40.92
CA SER A 205 -6.76 -32.73 39.84
C SER A 205 -5.81 -32.48 38.68
N ILE A 206 -4.80 -33.36 38.64
CA ILE A 206 -3.95 -33.69 37.49
C ILE A 206 -4.81 -34.48 36.51
N ASP A 207 -4.86 -34.07 35.24
CA ASP A 207 -5.32 -34.91 34.14
C ASP A 207 -4.38 -34.75 32.93
N GLU A 208 -4.05 -35.89 32.38
CA GLU A 208 -2.99 -36.17 31.42
C GLU A 208 -3.59 -36.16 30.01
N GLY A 209 -2.88 -35.55 29.04
CA GLY A 209 -3.12 -35.85 27.63
C GLY A 209 -4.11 -34.96 26.88
N SER A 210 -3.81 -33.67 26.76
CA SER A 210 -4.29 -32.87 25.63
C SER A 210 -3.09 -32.29 24.90
N ARG A 211 -2.77 -32.87 23.74
CA ARG A 211 -1.78 -32.38 22.78
C ARG A 211 -2.24 -31.00 22.32
N ALA A 212 -1.93 -29.96 23.10
CA ALA A 212 -2.14 -28.58 22.71
C ALA A 212 -1.38 -28.40 21.39
N LYS A 213 -2.12 -28.33 20.28
CA LYS A 213 -1.58 -27.78 19.03
C LYS A 213 -0.97 -26.45 19.46
N LYS A 214 0.37 -26.36 19.48
CA LYS A 214 1.09 -25.12 19.80
C LYS A 214 0.36 -24.01 19.05
N ALA A 215 -0.37 -23.17 19.78
CA ALA A 215 -1.06 -22.05 19.18
C ALA A 215 0.02 -21.27 18.44
N LYS A 216 -0.17 -21.08 17.14
CA LYS A 216 0.82 -20.40 16.32
C LYS A 216 0.95 -18.98 16.87
N LEU A 217 2.07 -18.66 17.52
CA LEU A 217 2.34 -17.35 18.08
C LEU A 217 2.40 -16.35 16.92
N ALA A 218 1.46 -15.41 16.89
CA ALA A 218 1.31 -14.41 15.85
C ALA A 218 0.84 -13.10 16.49
N PRO A 219 1.31 -11.93 16.03
CA PRO A 219 0.86 -10.65 16.56
C PRO A 219 -0.66 -10.52 16.49
N THR A 220 -1.29 -9.97 17.54
CA THR A 220 -2.76 -9.92 17.64
C THR A 220 -3.45 -9.15 16.54
N VAL A 221 -2.75 -8.14 16.00
CA VAL A 221 -3.23 -7.30 14.92
C VAL A 221 -3.26 -8.01 13.55
N THR A 222 -2.71 -9.22 13.46
CA THR A 222 -2.60 -9.98 12.20
C THR A 222 -3.70 -11.03 12.06
N GLU A 223 -4.35 -11.02 10.89
CA GLU A 223 -5.28 -12.08 10.45
C GLU A 223 -4.53 -13.27 9.84
N THR A 224 -3.37 -13.02 9.25
CA THR A 224 -2.48 -14.05 8.72
C THR A 224 -1.06 -13.68 9.08
N PHE A 225 -0.33 -14.65 9.63
CA PHE A 225 1.09 -14.51 9.94
C PHE A 225 1.83 -15.79 9.52
N LEU A 226 2.39 -15.77 8.31
CA LEU A 226 3.20 -16.85 7.75
C LEU A 226 4.59 -16.29 7.47
N VAL A 227 5.58 -16.73 8.24
CA VAL A 227 6.97 -16.32 8.09
C VAL A 227 7.83 -17.59 8.12
N SER A 228 8.54 -17.83 7.04
CA SER A 228 9.36 -19.03 6.83
C SER A 228 10.58 -18.67 5.98
N PRO A 229 11.57 -17.95 6.55
CA PRO A 229 12.81 -17.68 5.87
C PRO A 229 13.56 -18.99 5.55
N PRO A 230 14.30 -19.06 4.43
CA PRO A 230 15.19 -20.18 4.16
C PRO A 230 16.31 -20.24 5.22
N SER A 231 16.90 -21.42 5.40
CA SER A 231 17.97 -21.63 6.40
C SER A 231 19.15 -20.66 6.24
N SER A 232 19.45 -20.23 5.01
CA SER A 232 20.49 -19.25 4.69
C SER A 232 20.23 -17.85 5.26
N MET A 233 18.98 -17.51 5.60
CA MET A 233 18.59 -16.20 6.19
C MET A 233 18.43 -16.27 7.72
N GLY A 234 18.69 -17.42 8.34
CA GLY A 234 18.49 -17.64 9.77
C GLY A 234 17.02 -17.69 10.19
N SER A 235 16.74 -17.51 11.49
CA SER A 235 15.40 -17.64 12.09
C SER A 235 14.53 -16.39 11.98
N ARG A 236 15.06 -15.31 11.43
CA ARG A 236 14.42 -13.98 11.36
C ARG A 236 14.71 -13.34 10.01
N LEU A 237 13.63 -12.98 9.31
CA LEU A 237 13.71 -12.15 8.11
C LEU A 237 14.04 -10.72 8.51
N LYS A 238 15.00 -10.10 7.80
CA LYS A 238 15.31 -8.67 7.88
C LYS A 238 15.49 -8.15 6.46
N GLN A 239 14.73 -7.13 6.08
CA GLN A 239 14.82 -6.51 4.75
C GLN A 239 14.70 -5.01 4.87
N ASN A 240 15.54 -4.30 4.11
CA ASN A 240 15.66 -2.85 4.13
C ASN A 240 15.08 -2.27 2.84
N TYR A 241 14.36 -1.16 2.94
CA TYR A 241 13.72 -0.47 1.82
C TYR A 241 13.90 1.04 1.96
N LYS A 242 13.91 1.78 0.85
CA LYS A 242 13.91 3.25 0.90
C LYS A 242 12.61 3.74 1.53
N PHE A 243 12.69 4.40 2.68
CA PHE A 243 11.51 4.84 3.43
C PHE A 243 10.62 5.78 2.60
N ALA A 244 11.24 6.70 1.85
CA ALA A 244 10.53 7.62 0.97
C ALA A 244 9.70 6.93 -0.13
N LEU A 245 10.10 5.74 -0.59
CA LEU A 245 9.30 4.95 -1.54
C LEU A 245 8.11 4.30 -0.83
N ILE A 246 8.31 3.74 0.36
CA ILE A 246 7.22 3.17 1.17
C ILE A 246 6.15 4.22 1.46
N GLN A 247 6.55 5.47 1.75
CA GLN A 247 5.62 6.57 1.98
C GLN A 247 4.73 6.90 0.77
N LYS A 248 5.09 6.52 -0.45
CA LYS A 248 4.21 6.68 -1.62
C LYS A 248 2.94 5.86 -1.50
N ALA A 249 2.97 4.77 -0.73
CA ALA A 249 1.80 3.95 -0.43
C ALA A 249 0.92 4.52 0.70
N ALA A 250 1.30 5.63 1.36
CA ALA A 250 0.59 6.14 2.55
C ALA A 250 -0.91 6.41 2.28
N ARG A 251 -1.26 6.96 1.11
CA ARG A 251 -2.69 7.16 0.76
C ARG A 251 -3.44 5.85 0.63
N ALA A 252 -2.86 4.84 -0.03
CA ALA A 252 -3.45 3.51 -0.10
C ALA A 252 -3.57 2.86 1.28
N MET A 253 -2.54 3.00 2.13
CA MET A 253 -2.56 2.52 3.51
C MET A 253 -3.71 3.13 4.31
N ALA A 254 -3.98 4.42 4.12
CA ALA A 254 -5.01 5.17 4.84
C ALA A 254 -6.45 4.80 4.42
N VAL A 255 -6.69 4.57 3.13
CA VAL A 255 -8.05 4.30 2.61
C VAL A 255 -8.43 2.82 2.63
N ALA A 256 -7.46 1.91 2.69
CA ALA A 256 -7.71 0.48 2.59
C ALA A 256 -8.22 -0.14 3.91
N ASN A 257 -9.03 -1.18 3.78
CA ASN A 257 -9.54 -1.97 4.90
C ASN A 257 -8.44 -2.91 5.41
N LYS A 258 -7.75 -3.57 4.47
CA LYS A 258 -6.72 -4.58 4.76
C LYS A 258 -5.50 -4.39 3.87
N VAL A 259 -4.36 -4.86 4.34
CA VAL A 259 -3.13 -4.99 3.55
C VAL A 259 -2.62 -6.42 3.63
N SER A 260 -2.26 -6.99 2.48
CA SER A 260 -1.41 -8.18 2.40
C SER A 260 0.02 -7.75 2.13
N ILE A 261 0.90 -8.01 3.09
CA ILE A 261 2.34 -7.76 3.04
C ILE A 261 3.02 -9.06 2.63
N ARG A 262 3.71 -9.08 1.50
CA ARG A 262 4.40 -10.27 0.98
C ARG A 262 5.85 -9.95 0.69
N GLY A 263 6.76 -10.78 1.19
CA GLY A 263 8.18 -10.73 0.86
C GLY A 263 8.60 -12.04 0.21
N ASP A 264 9.31 -11.96 -0.91
CA ASP A 264 9.91 -13.12 -1.55
C ASP A 264 11.37 -13.34 -1.13
N ARG A 265 11.97 -14.43 -1.63
CA ARG A 265 13.35 -14.81 -1.33
C ARG A 265 14.39 -13.83 -1.89
N GLN A 266 14.07 -13.06 -2.93
CA GLN A 266 14.96 -12.01 -3.45
C GLN A 266 14.84 -10.71 -2.67
N GLY A 267 13.83 -10.60 -1.80
CA GLY A 267 13.54 -9.43 -1.00
C GLY A 267 12.67 -8.42 -1.69
N VAL A 268 11.99 -8.79 -2.78
CA VAL A 268 10.91 -7.96 -3.32
C VAL A 268 9.75 -7.95 -2.32
N LEU A 269 9.32 -6.75 -1.94
CA LEU A 269 8.15 -6.52 -1.11
C LEU A 269 6.96 -6.17 -1.98
N SER A 270 5.83 -6.85 -1.76
CA SER A 270 4.51 -6.47 -2.29
C SER A 270 3.61 -6.05 -1.13
N LEU A 271 3.04 -4.84 -1.23
CA LEU A 271 1.98 -4.35 -0.36
C LEU A 271 0.70 -4.26 -1.19
N GLN A 272 -0.19 -5.24 -1.03
CA GLN A 272 -1.48 -5.28 -1.70
C GLN A 272 -2.57 -4.79 -0.76
N PHE A 273 -3.13 -3.63 -1.06
CA PHE A 273 -4.19 -2.97 -0.30
C PHE A 273 -5.55 -3.36 -0.86
N MET A 274 -6.44 -3.83 0.01
CA MET A 274 -7.85 -4.12 -0.29
C MET A 274 -8.70 -2.91 0.10
N ILE A 275 -9.35 -2.30 -0.88
CA ILE A 275 -10.25 -1.15 -0.69
C ILE A 275 -11.67 -1.61 -0.99
N GLU A 276 -12.53 -1.50 0.01
CA GLU A 276 -13.95 -1.79 -0.11
C GLU A 276 -14.71 -0.49 -0.33
N PHE A 277 -15.56 -0.47 -1.35
CA PHE A 277 -16.51 0.61 -1.58
C PHE A 277 -17.93 0.13 -1.29
N ASP A 278 -18.70 0.97 -0.59
CA ASP A 278 -20.12 0.74 -0.41
C ASP A 278 -20.83 0.82 -1.76
N ALA A 279 -21.68 -0.16 -2.07
CA ALA A 279 -22.36 -0.26 -3.36
C ALA A 279 -23.24 0.97 -3.70
N ASN A 280 -23.63 1.76 -2.69
CA ASN A 280 -24.45 2.96 -2.86
C ASN A 280 -23.67 4.29 -2.81
N GLY A 281 -22.33 4.27 -2.69
CA GLY A 281 -21.50 5.49 -2.71
C GLY A 281 -21.73 6.46 -1.53
N ALA A 282 -22.65 6.16 -0.61
CA ALA A 282 -22.93 6.98 0.56
C ALA A 282 -22.01 6.58 1.72
N GLY A 283 -20.86 7.24 1.82
CA GLY A 283 -19.94 7.06 2.93
C GLY A 283 -20.66 7.22 4.27
N GLY A 284 -20.65 6.16 5.08
CA GLY A 284 -20.96 6.22 6.51
C GLY A 284 -22.28 5.62 6.98
N VAL A 285 -23.11 5.03 6.11
CA VAL A 285 -24.32 4.31 6.56
C VAL A 285 -24.01 2.81 6.59
N ARG A 286 -24.08 2.19 7.78
CA ARG A 286 -23.94 0.73 7.92
C ARG A 286 -24.85 0.04 6.90
N PRO A 287 -24.36 -0.98 6.17
CA PRO A 287 -25.18 -1.64 5.17
C PRO A 287 -26.45 -2.17 5.84
N LEU A 288 -27.61 -1.74 5.32
CA LEU A 288 -28.88 -2.36 5.64
C LEU A 288 -28.72 -3.87 5.39
N LYS A 289 -29.09 -4.68 6.37
CA LYS A 289 -29.01 -6.15 6.29
C LYS A 289 -29.81 -6.60 5.06
N GLY A 290 -29.12 -6.98 3.98
CA GLY A 290 -29.73 -7.36 2.69
C GLY A 290 -29.37 -6.47 1.49
N GLY A 291 -28.47 -5.48 1.63
CA GLY A 291 -27.93 -4.72 0.49
C GLY A 291 -26.96 -5.53 -0.39
N PRO A 292 -26.69 -5.07 -1.63
CA PRO A 292 -25.68 -5.68 -2.50
C PRO A 292 -24.30 -5.69 -1.83
N PRO A 293 -23.46 -6.71 -2.13
CA PRO A 293 -22.14 -6.83 -1.52
C PRO A 293 -21.26 -5.61 -1.88
N PRO A 294 -20.32 -5.23 -1.00
CA PRO A 294 -19.38 -4.14 -1.28
C PRO A 294 -18.54 -4.46 -2.50
N VAL A 295 -18.20 -3.42 -3.26
CA VAL A 295 -17.28 -3.54 -4.41
C VAL A 295 -15.86 -3.55 -3.86
N VAL A 296 -15.13 -4.62 -4.13
CA VAL A 296 -13.73 -4.76 -3.69
C VAL A 296 -12.80 -4.43 -4.84
N THR A 297 -11.80 -3.61 -4.54
CA THR A 297 -10.71 -3.27 -5.47
C THR A 297 -9.36 -3.40 -4.77
N PHE A 298 -8.29 -3.50 -5.56
CA PHE A 298 -6.95 -3.68 -5.04
C PHE A 298 -5.98 -2.66 -5.61
N VAL A 299 -5.08 -2.17 -4.77
CA VAL A 299 -3.91 -1.38 -5.17
C VAL A 299 -2.66 -2.14 -4.70
N ASP A 300 -1.76 -2.48 -5.62
CA ASP A 300 -0.53 -3.21 -5.33
C ASP A 300 0.67 -2.28 -5.49
N PHE A 301 1.53 -2.23 -4.47
CA PHE A 301 2.83 -1.57 -4.54
C PHE A 301 3.92 -2.62 -4.45
N ARG A 302 4.96 -2.49 -5.29
CA ARG A 302 6.14 -3.35 -5.23
C ARG A 302 7.39 -2.53 -4.97
N PHE A 303 8.28 -3.07 -4.15
CA PHE A 303 9.51 -2.41 -3.75
C PHE A 303 10.69 -3.37 -3.89
N VAL A 304 11.78 -2.87 -4.45
CA VAL A 304 13.07 -3.55 -4.49
C VAL A 304 13.79 -3.28 -3.16
N PRO A 305 14.44 -4.28 -2.55
CA PRO A 305 15.18 -4.10 -1.32
C PRO A 305 16.42 -3.23 -1.56
N LEU A 306 16.89 -2.57 -0.52
CA LEU A 306 18.23 -2.01 -0.48
C LEU A 306 19.23 -3.16 -0.39
N LEU A 307 20.30 -3.08 -1.18
CA LEU A 307 21.45 -3.95 -1.03
C LEU A 307 22.15 -3.55 0.28
N ASN A 308 22.48 -4.52 1.12
CA ASN A 308 23.34 -4.25 2.27
C ASN A 308 24.77 -4.10 1.74
N ASP A 309 25.43 -2.98 2.03
CA ASP A 309 26.86 -2.82 1.75
C ASP A 309 27.73 -3.66 2.71
N GLU A 310 27.12 -4.36 3.69
CA GLU A 310 27.79 -5.05 4.80
C GLU A 310 28.15 -6.53 4.51
N ASP A 311 27.82 -7.10 3.35
CA ASP A 311 28.26 -8.47 3.00
C ASP A 311 29.75 -8.54 2.58
N GLY A 312 30.53 -7.47 2.81
CA GLY A 312 31.92 -7.32 2.39
C GLY A 312 33.00 -7.58 3.45
N ASP A 313 32.67 -7.59 4.75
CA ASP A 313 33.69 -7.49 5.82
C ASP A 313 33.70 -8.65 6.85
N ASP A 314 32.98 -9.76 6.61
CA ASP A 314 33.05 -10.96 7.47
C ASP A 314 33.91 -12.08 6.84
N LEU A 315 35.07 -11.72 6.28
CA LEU A 315 36.15 -12.65 5.92
C LEU A 315 37.49 -12.18 6.52
N GLU A 316 37.62 -12.24 7.84
CA GLU A 316 38.90 -12.46 8.53
C GLU A 316 38.76 -13.50 9.67
#